data_AF-A0A1F2X2Q3-F1
#
_entry.id   AF-A0A1F2X2Q3-F1
#
_cell.length_a   1.000
_cell.length_b   1.000
_cell.length_c   1.000
_cell.angle_alpha   90.00
_cell.angle_beta   90.00
_cell.angle_gamma   90.00
#
_symmetry.space_group_name_H-M   'P 1'
#
loop_
_entity.id
_entity.type
_entity.pdbx_description
1 polymer ?
#
loop_
_entity_poly.entity_id
_entity_poly.type
_entity_poly.pdbx_seq_one_letter_code
_entity_poly.pdbx_strand_id
1 'polypeptide(L)'
;MTTRGRTALTSHGTHADAFSLLDWTMLGGIALIWGSSFVFMAIGLDAFEPGVVTLARLVLGAGALALVPAARRPIDRLDRARVVALGIIWMAIPLSLFPIAQQWIDSSVAGMINGAVPITAALWATLLMRRLPPRRQLIGIAIGFVGMVAIFLPELSDSSATALGTGLIVVAVILYGLSNNMAVPLQQRYGAAPVLLRAQLVAMVVVAPIGLFELRDSSWAWDSALAMVPLGVLGTGLALVLMTNLVGRVGSTRGSVAIYFVPVVAIILGVIVRDEK
;
A
#
# COMPACT_ATOMS: atom_id res chain seq x y z
N MET A 1 -14.98 -37.23 17.98
CA MET A 1 -14.09 -36.10 18.35
C MET A 1 -13.04 -35.94 17.26
N THR A 2 -13.32 -35.12 16.25
CA THR A 2 -12.41 -34.88 15.12
C THR A 2 -11.57 -33.64 15.40
N THR A 3 -10.26 -33.84 15.37
CA THR A 3 -9.20 -32.85 15.56
C THR A 3 -9.28 -31.76 14.49
N ARG A 4 -9.80 -30.58 14.85
CA ARG A 4 -9.69 -29.37 14.02
C ARG A 4 -8.21 -28.99 13.88
N GLY A 5 -7.73 -29.07 12.64
CA GLY A 5 -6.37 -28.75 12.25
C GLY A 5 -5.93 -27.36 12.72
N ARG A 6 -4.72 -27.32 13.28
CA ARG A 6 -3.99 -26.11 13.64
C ARG A 6 -3.71 -25.32 12.35
N THR A 7 -4.45 -24.25 12.09
CA THR A 7 -4.03 -23.21 11.15
C THR A 7 -2.77 -22.55 11.70
N ALA A 8 -1.62 -22.89 11.12
CA ALA A 8 -0.37 -22.18 11.34
C ALA A 8 -0.56 -20.72 10.89
N LEU A 9 -0.50 -19.79 11.85
CA LEU A 9 -0.86 -18.38 11.69
C LEU A 9 0.22 -17.52 11.00
N THR A 10 1.19 -18.16 10.36
CA THR A 10 2.18 -17.50 9.50
C THR A 10 2.41 -18.42 8.32
N SER A 11 2.14 -17.98 7.09
CA SER A 11 2.54 -18.73 5.91
C SER A 11 4.07 -18.78 5.90
N HIS A 12 4.65 -19.93 6.24
CA HIS A 12 6.06 -20.17 6.00
C HIS A 12 6.30 -20.05 4.50
N GLY A 13 7.23 -19.18 4.10
CA GLY A 13 7.60 -19.04 2.69
C GLY A 13 8.16 -20.35 2.16
N THR A 14 8.12 -20.53 0.84
CA THR A 14 8.72 -21.70 0.17
C THR A 14 10.25 -21.76 0.35
N HIS A 15 10.89 -20.65 0.72
CA HIS A 15 12.31 -20.55 1.02
C HIS A 15 12.54 -20.14 2.48
N ALA A 16 13.12 -21.05 3.26
CA ALA A 16 13.52 -20.79 4.64
C ALA A 16 14.94 -20.19 4.76
N ASP A 17 15.76 -20.31 3.70
CA ASP A 17 17.16 -19.90 3.67
C ASP A 17 17.34 -18.37 3.55
N ALA A 18 18.60 -17.91 3.51
CA ALA A 18 18.93 -16.51 3.25
C ALA A 18 18.27 -15.99 1.95
N PHE A 19 18.02 -14.68 1.89
CA PHE A 19 17.41 -14.08 0.70
C PHE A 19 18.27 -14.35 -0.54
N SER A 20 17.63 -14.88 -1.58
CA SER A 20 18.25 -14.97 -2.89
C SER A 20 18.37 -13.59 -3.53
N LEU A 21 19.17 -13.47 -4.59
CA LEU A 21 19.26 -12.24 -5.38
C LEU A 21 17.87 -11.79 -5.87
N LEU A 22 17.03 -12.74 -6.30
CA LEU A 22 15.66 -12.44 -6.72
C LEU A 22 14.83 -11.83 -5.58
N ASP A 23 14.91 -12.38 -4.36
CA ASP A 23 14.15 -11.86 -3.23
C ASP A 23 14.60 -10.43 -2.86
N TRP A 24 15.91 -10.16 -2.92
CA TRP A 24 16.45 -8.81 -2.73
C TRP A 24 16.01 -7.84 -3.81
N THR A 25 16.03 -8.25 -5.10
CA THR A 25 15.56 -7.39 -6.20
C THR A 25 14.07 -7.07 -6.09
N MET A 26 13.25 -8.05 -5.68
CA MET A 26 11.83 -7.81 -5.43
C MET A 26 11.61 -6.86 -4.27
N LEU A 27 12.31 -7.07 -3.15
CA LEU A 27 12.24 -6.21 -1.96
C LEU A 27 12.62 -4.77 -2.30
N GLY A 28 13.77 -4.56 -2.95
CA GLY A 28 14.25 -3.25 -3.37
C GLY A 28 13.32 -2.60 -4.40
N GLY A 29 12.83 -3.36 -5.37
CA GLY A 29 11.88 -2.88 -6.37
C GLY A 29 10.56 -2.42 -5.75
N ILE A 30 10.00 -3.18 -4.81
CA ILE A 30 8.77 -2.81 -4.08
C ILE A 30 9.01 -1.52 -3.29
N ALA A 31 10.13 -1.44 -2.54
CA ALA A 31 10.46 -0.26 -1.76
C ALA A 31 10.61 0.98 -2.64
N LEU A 32 11.30 0.87 -3.78
CA LEU A 32 11.47 1.95 -4.76
C LEU A 32 10.13 2.40 -5.35
N ILE A 33 9.29 1.45 -5.79
CA ILE A 33 8.01 1.76 -6.43
C ILE A 33 7.04 2.42 -5.43
N TRP A 34 6.91 1.87 -4.21
CA TRP A 34 5.99 2.43 -3.22
C TRP A 34 6.53 3.72 -2.58
N GLY A 35 7.84 3.85 -2.39
CA GLY A 35 8.43 5.10 -1.90
C GLY A 35 8.33 6.24 -2.90
N SER A 36 8.56 5.98 -4.19
CA SER A 36 8.38 6.99 -5.25
C SER A 36 6.93 7.38 -5.48
N SER A 37 5.96 6.55 -5.06
CA SER A 37 4.53 6.83 -5.25
C SER A 37 4.11 8.14 -4.56
N PHE A 38 4.73 8.52 -3.45
CA PHE A 38 4.40 9.77 -2.74
C PHE A 38 4.78 11.00 -3.54
N VAL A 39 5.95 11.00 -4.16
CA VAL A 39 6.42 12.08 -5.04
C VAL A 39 5.58 12.13 -6.32
N PHE A 40 5.24 10.99 -6.93
CA PHE A 40 4.35 11.00 -8.09
C PHE A 40 2.95 11.50 -7.78
N MET A 41 2.43 11.26 -6.57
CA MET A 41 1.17 11.87 -6.13
C MET A 41 1.32 13.39 -5.98
N ALA A 42 2.41 13.87 -5.36
CA ALA A 42 2.68 15.31 -5.24
C ALA A 42 2.79 16.00 -6.61
N ILE A 43 3.52 15.41 -7.58
CA ILE A 43 3.60 15.93 -8.96
C ILE A 43 2.23 15.90 -9.65
N GLY A 44 1.41 14.88 -9.39
CA GLY A 44 0.04 14.82 -9.86
C GLY A 44 -0.81 15.98 -9.33
N LEU A 45 -0.67 16.29 -8.05
CA LEU A 45 -1.39 17.34 -7.36
C LEU A 45 -1.01 18.76 -7.82
N ASP A 46 0.11 18.93 -8.53
CA ASP A 46 0.48 20.22 -9.11
C ASP A 46 -0.51 20.68 -10.20
N ALA A 47 -1.25 19.75 -10.83
CA ALA A 47 -2.25 20.08 -11.85
C ALA A 47 -3.64 19.46 -11.62
N PHE A 48 -3.72 18.35 -10.88
CA PHE A 48 -4.95 17.58 -10.72
C PHE A 48 -5.45 17.62 -9.28
N GLU A 49 -6.77 17.66 -9.12
CA GLU A 49 -7.41 17.47 -7.83
C GLU A 49 -7.23 16.04 -7.29
N PRO A 50 -7.29 15.83 -5.96
CA PRO A 50 -6.98 14.54 -5.34
C PRO A 50 -7.77 13.35 -5.88
N GLY A 51 -9.06 13.52 -6.14
CA GLY A 51 -9.93 12.49 -6.69
C GLY A 51 -9.54 12.10 -8.12
N VAL A 52 -9.00 13.04 -8.92
CA VAL A 52 -8.44 12.75 -10.25
C VAL A 52 -7.17 11.92 -10.11
N VAL A 53 -6.26 12.29 -9.19
CA VAL A 53 -5.04 11.52 -8.90
C VAL A 53 -5.39 10.08 -8.49
N THR A 54 -6.35 9.92 -7.57
CA THR A 54 -6.82 8.59 -7.13
C THR A 54 -7.48 7.81 -8.25
N LEU A 55 -8.36 8.43 -9.04
CA LEU A 55 -9.04 7.76 -10.14
C LEU A 55 -8.04 7.33 -11.22
N ALA A 56 -7.11 8.20 -11.60
CA ALA A 56 -6.09 7.91 -12.61
C ALA A 56 -5.23 6.70 -12.23
N ARG A 57 -4.71 6.66 -10.99
CA ARG A 57 -3.90 5.52 -10.53
C ARG A 57 -4.71 4.21 -10.45
N LEU A 58 -5.99 4.28 -10.09
CA LEU A 58 -6.89 3.12 -10.06
C LEU A 58 -7.16 2.60 -11.47
N VAL A 59 -7.44 3.47 -12.44
CA VAL A 59 -7.67 3.09 -13.84
C VAL A 59 -6.40 2.48 -14.45
N LEU A 60 -5.27 3.16 -14.32
CA LEU A 60 -4.00 2.72 -14.90
C LEU A 60 -3.52 1.40 -14.30
N GLY A 61 -3.60 1.24 -12.98
CA GLY A 61 -3.24 -0.03 -12.35
C GLY A 61 -4.21 -1.17 -12.70
N ALA A 62 -5.50 -0.89 -12.89
CA ALA A 62 -6.49 -1.90 -13.23
C ALA A 62 -6.29 -2.35 -14.68
N GLY A 63 -5.98 -1.42 -15.57
CA GLY A 63 -5.53 -1.70 -16.94
C GLY A 63 -4.29 -2.60 -16.94
N ALA A 64 -3.25 -2.23 -16.18
CA ALA A 64 -2.03 -3.04 -16.05
C ALA A 64 -2.31 -4.47 -15.56
N LEU A 65 -3.12 -4.61 -14.50
CA LEU A 65 -3.52 -5.92 -13.98
C LEU A 65 -4.39 -6.71 -14.96
N ALA A 66 -5.28 -6.05 -15.71
CA ALA A 66 -6.14 -6.70 -16.69
C ALA A 66 -5.35 -7.32 -17.86
N LEU A 67 -4.12 -6.85 -18.12
CA LEU A 67 -3.20 -7.46 -19.09
C LEU A 67 -2.58 -8.76 -18.58
N VAL A 68 -2.58 -9.01 -17.26
CA VAL A 68 -2.10 -10.26 -16.68
C VAL A 68 -3.19 -11.34 -16.81
N PRO A 69 -2.99 -12.41 -17.61
CA PRO A 69 -4.05 -13.40 -17.84
C PRO A 69 -4.55 -14.06 -16.55
N ALA A 70 -3.64 -14.30 -15.61
CA ALA A 70 -3.97 -14.86 -14.30
C ALA A 70 -4.92 -13.95 -13.50
N ALA A 71 -4.91 -12.63 -13.72
CA ALA A 71 -5.81 -11.70 -13.06
C ALA A 71 -7.26 -11.89 -13.47
N ARG A 72 -7.56 -12.51 -14.62
CA ARG A 72 -8.94 -12.66 -15.11
C ARG A 72 -9.70 -13.83 -14.51
N ARG A 73 -9.05 -14.69 -13.71
CA ARG A 73 -9.70 -15.83 -13.04
C ARG A 73 -10.91 -15.39 -12.20
N PRO A 74 -12.05 -16.11 -12.24
CA PRO A 74 -13.28 -15.69 -11.57
C PRO A 74 -13.15 -15.78 -10.03
N ILE A 75 -13.99 -14.99 -9.35
CA ILE A 75 -14.19 -15.06 -7.90
C ILE A 75 -15.60 -15.58 -7.63
N ASP A 76 -15.70 -16.55 -6.72
CA ASP A 76 -16.97 -17.18 -6.36
C ASP A 76 -17.94 -16.15 -5.77
N ARG A 77 -19.24 -16.36 -6.02
CA ARG A 77 -20.29 -15.44 -5.56
C ARG A 77 -20.25 -15.21 -4.05
N LEU A 78 -19.91 -16.23 -3.27
CA LEU A 78 -19.82 -16.18 -1.81
C LEU A 78 -18.76 -15.20 -1.30
N ASP A 79 -17.68 -14.99 -2.04
CA ASP A 79 -16.57 -14.13 -1.63
C ASP A 79 -16.59 -12.74 -2.29
N ARG A 80 -17.54 -12.48 -3.21
CA ARG A 80 -17.68 -11.16 -3.86
C ARG A 80 -17.90 -10.03 -2.86
N ALA A 81 -18.74 -10.23 -1.85
CA ALA A 81 -18.98 -9.21 -0.82
C ALA A 81 -17.70 -8.87 -0.04
N ARG A 82 -16.86 -9.87 0.25
CA ARG A 82 -15.57 -9.66 0.92
C ARG A 82 -14.58 -8.91 0.03
N VAL A 83 -14.58 -9.19 -1.27
CA VAL A 83 -13.75 -8.47 -2.25
C VAL A 83 -14.24 -7.04 -2.47
N VAL A 84 -15.55 -6.79 -2.41
CA VAL A 84 -16.12 -5.43 -2.42
C VAL A 84 -15.68 -4.65 -1.19
N ALA A 85 -15.81 -5.25 0.00
CA ALA A 85 -15.32 -4.65 1.24
C ALA A 85 -13.80 -4.36 1.15
N LEU A 86 -13.04 -5.30 0.59
CA LEU A 86 -11.61 -5.11 0.35
C LEU A 86 -11.34 -3.95 -0.63
N GLY A 87 -12.11 -3.82 -1.72
CA GLY A 87 -11.99 -2.68 -2.63
C GLY A 87 -12.20 -1.34 -1.93
N ILE A 88 -13.16 -1.25 -1.00
CA ILE A 88 -13.44 -0.02 -0.27
C ILE A 88 -12.36 0.27 0.78
N ILE A 89 -12.09 -0.70 1.66
CA ILE A 89 -11.22 -0.56 2.84
C ILE A 89 -9.74 -0.52 2.45
N TRP A 90 -9.35 -1.22 1.38
CA TRP A 90 -7.96 -1.28 0.94
C TRP A 90 -7.62 -0.24 -0.09
N MET A 91 -8.52 0.01 -1.06
CA MET A 91 -8.17 0.77 -2.25
C MET A 91 -8.90 2.12 -2.25
N ALA A 92 -10.23 2.14 -2.25
CA ALA A 92 -11.00 3.38 -2.43
C ALA A 92 -10.68 4.42 -1.36
N ILE A 93 -10.80 4.05 -0.08
CA ILE A 93 -10.59 5.00 1.01
C ILE A 93 -9.10 5.33 1.15
N PRO A 94 -8.18 4.37 1.39
CA PRO A 94 -6.79 4.74 1.64
C PRO A 94 -6.14 5.47 0.46
N LEU A 95 -6.35 5.03 -0.78
CA LEU A 95 -5.75 5.69 -1.95
C LEU A 95 -6.36 7.06 -2.26
N SER A 96 -7.51 7.41 -1.70
CA SER A 96 -8.05 8.77 -1.71
C SER A 96 -7.44 9.63 -0.61
N LEU A 97 -7.27 9.06 0.59
CA LEU A 97 -6.73 9.79 1.73
C LEU A 97 -5.29 10.27 1.52
N PHE A 98 -4.46 9.54 0.77
CA PHE A 98 -3.08 9.98 0.48
C PHE A 98 -2.98 11.30 -0.29
N PRO A 99 -3.54 11.42 -1.52
CA PRO A 99 -3.47 12.68 -2.26
C PRO A 99 -4.25 13.80 -1.58
N ILE A 100 -5.35 13.50 -0.88
CA ILE A 100 -6.06 14.49 -0.06
C ILE A 100 -5.14 15.01 1.04
N ALA A 101 -4.52 14.13 1.83
CA ALA A 101 -3.62 14.52 2.92
C ALA A 101 -2.43 15.36 2.42
N GLN A 102 -1.87 15.02 1.26
CA GLN A 102 -0.73 15.72 0.67
C GLN A 102 -1.03 17.17 0.24
N GLN A 103 -2.28 17.63 0.31
CA GLN A 103 -2.58 19.06 0.25
C GLN A 103 -2.11 19.83 1.50
N TRP A 104 -1.82 19.13 2.60
CA TRP A 104 -1.41 19.73 3.87
C TRP A 104 -0.15 19.12 4.50
N ILE A 105 0.46 18.12 3.87
CA ILE A 105 1.72 17.51 4.32
C ILE A 105 2.59 17.18 3.10
N ASP A 106 3.90 17.21 3.31
CA ASP A 106 4.87 16.87 2.27
C ASP A 106 4.84 15.37 1.91
N SER A 107 5.39 15.02 0.76
CA SER A 107 5.39 13.66 0.27
C SER A 107 6.28 12.73 1.10
N SER A 108 7.40 13.26 1.62
CA SER A 108 8.26 12.63 2.63
C SER A 108 7.47 12.25 3.90
N VAL A 109 6.68 13.18 4.44
CA VAL A 109 5.86 12.98 5.65
C VAL A 109 4.77 11.94 5.42
N ALA A 110 4.11 11.96 4.26
CA ALA A 110 3.13 10.93 3.91
C ALA A 110 3.79 9.53 3.84
N GLY A 111 4.97 9.42 3.25
CA GLY A 111 5.74 8.18 3.16
C GLY A 111 6.24 7.67 4.51
N MET A 112 6.66 8.60 5.38
CA MET A 112 7.05 8.36 6.76
C MET A 112 5.94 7.66 7.55
N ILE A 113 4.77 8.29 7.63
CA ILE A 113 3.64 7.77 8.42
C ILE A 113 3.18 6.43 7.84
N ASN A 114 3.24 6.26 6.52
CA ASN A 114 2.92 4.99 5.86
C ASN A 114 3.85 3.83 6.29
N GLY A 115 5.05 4.12 6.79
CA GLY A 115 5.93 3.14 7.40
C GLY A 115 5.27 2.36 8.55
N ALA A 116 4.27 2.92 9.24
CA ALA A 116 3.60 2.29 10.38
C ALA A 116 2.61 1.15 10.02
N VAL A 117 2.39 0.85 8.73
CA VAL A 117 1.49 -0.23 8.26
C VAL A 117 1.75 -1.60 8.92
N PRO A 118 3.00 -2.06 9.12
CA PRO A 118 3.25 -3.34 9.78
C PRO A 118 2.74 -3.38 11.24
N ILE A 119 2.71 -2.23 11.93
CA ILE A 119 2.24 -2.12 13.32
C ILE A 119 0.73 -2.27 13.35
N THR A 120 0.02 -1.54 12.48
CA THR A 120 -1.45 -1.62 12.40
C THR A 120 -1.89 -3.01 11.94
N ALA A 121 -1.15 -3.63 11.01
CA ALA A 121 -1.40 -5.00 10.59
C ALA A 121 -1.27 -6.01 11.74
N ALA A 122 -0.23 -5.87 12.58
CA ALA A 122 -0.02 -6.74 13.74
C ALA A 122 -1.08 -6.51 14.84
N LEU A 123 -1.50 -5.26 15.04
CA LEU A 123 -2.58 -4.91 15.95
C LEU A 123 -3.89 -5.59 15.52
N TRP A 124 -4.27 -5.45 14.25
CA TRP A 124 -5.47 -6.10 13.71
C TRP A 124 -5.38 -7.62 13.75
N ALA A 125 -4.23 -8.22 13.43
CA ALA A 125 -4.02 -9.66 13.57
C ALA A 125 -4.30 -10.12 15.01
N THR A 126 -3.79 -9.38 15.99
CA THR A 126 -4.00 -9.66 17.42
C THR A 126 -5.47 -9.57 17.79
N LEU A 127 -6.15 -8.51 17.36
CA LEU A 127 -7.56 -8.26 17.69
C LEU A 127 -8.49 -9.30 17.05
N LEU A 128 -8.26 -9.64 15.79
CA LEU A 128 -9.07 -10.60 15.03
C LEU A 128 -8.82 -12.04 15.47
N MET A 129 -7.56 -12.41 15.75
CA MET A 129 -7.20 -13.79 16.11
C MET A 129 -7.22 -14.05 17.62
N ARG A 130 -7.37 -12.99 18.44
CA ARG A 130 -7.28 -13.03 19.91
C ARG A 130 -6.00 -13.72 20.41
N ARG A 131 -4.91 -13.56 19.66
CA ARG A 131 -3.59 -14.17 19.94
C ARG A 131 -2.50 -13.17 19.61
N LEU A 132 -1.54 -13.02 20.52
CA LEU A 132 -0.41 -12.14 20.31
C LEU A 132 0.52 -12.70 19.20
N PRO A 133 1.16 -11.83 18.41
CA PRO A 133 2.21 -12.23 17.51
C PRO A 133 3.37 -12.87 18.28
N PRO A 134 4.16 -13.76 17.67
CA PRO A 134 5.35 -14.30 18.29
C PRO A 134 6.29 -13.18 18.78
N ARG A 135 6.93 -13.36 19.94
CA ARG A 135 7.84 -12.34 20.53
C ARG A 135 8.87 -11.81 19.52
N ARG A 136 9.42 -12.68 18.68
CA ARG A 136 10.37 -12.31 17.61
C ARG A 136 9.78 -11.30 16.62
N GLN A 137 8.51 -11.47 16.23
CA GLN A 137 7.82 -10.55 15.34
C GLN A 137 7.56 -9.21 16.02
N LEU A 138 7.15 -9.20 17.29
CA LEU A 138 6.98 -7.97 18.06
C LEU A 138 8.30 -7.19 18.19
N ILE A 139 9.41 -7.88 18.47
CA ILE A 139 10.74 -7.27 18.53
C ILE A 139 11.12 -6.68 17.16
N GLY A 140 10.91 -7.42 16.06
CA GLY A 140 11.19 -6.92 14.71
C GLY A 140 10.37 -5.69 14.35
N ILE A 141 9.09 -5.67 14.71
CA ILE A 141 8.22 -4.49 14.53
C ILE A 141 8.71 -3.31 15.37
N ALA A 142 9.05 -3.55 16.64
CA ALA A 142 9.57 -2.51 17.53
C ALA A 142 10.89 -1.92 17.01
N ILE A 143 11.84 -2.77 16.59
CA ILE A 143 13.12 -2.32 16.01
C ILE A 143 12.89 -1.53 14.72
N GLY A 144 12.05 -2.04 13.81
CA GLY A 144 11.74 -1.35 12.56
C GLY A 144 11.04 0.00 12.78
N PHE A 145 10.14 0.07 13.76
CA PHE A 145 9.48 1.32 14.15
C PHE A 145 10.42 2.30 14.84
N VAL A 146 11.27 1.85 15.77
CA VAL A 146 12.26 2.72 16.42
C VAL A 146 13.26 3.24 15.40
N GLY A 147 13.75 2.38 14.50
CA GLY A 147 14.66 2.78 13.42
C GLY A 147 14.01 3.81 12.48
N MET A 148 12.75 3.60 12.12
CA MET A 148 11.94 4.58 11.41
C MET A 148 11.88 5.89 12.21
N VAL A 149 11.28 5.92 13.41
CA VAL A 149 11.14 7.13 14.23
C VAL A 149 12.48 7.86 14.44
N ALA A 150 13.58 7.13 14.62
CA ALA A 150 14.91 7.73 14.78
C ALA A 150 15.40 8.45 13.51
N ILE A 151 15.13 7.90 12.31
CA ILE A 151 15.40 8.58 11.03
C ILE A 151 14.56 9.85 10.92
N PHE A 152 13.34 9.82 11.45
CA PHE A 152 12.31 10.85 11.25
C PHE A 152 12.23 11.93 12.33
N LEU A 153 12.87 11.73 13.47
CA LEU A 153 12.80 12.66 14.59
C LEU A 153 13.22 14.10 14.21
N PRO A 154 14.25 14.33 13.35
CA PRO A 154 14.63 15.68 12.91
C PRO A 154 13.56 16.34 12.03
N GLU A 155 12.90 15.58 11.16
CA GLU A 155 11.86 16.09 10.26
C GLU A 155 10.60 16.49 11.04
N LEU A 156 10.27 15.78 12.13
CA LEU A 156 9.12 16.11 12.98
C LEU A 156 9.23 17.48 13.67
N SER A 157 10.45 17.97 13.91
CA SER A 157 10.68 19.30 14.51
C SER A 157 10.51 20.46 13.53
N ASP A 158 10.73 20.23 12.24
CA ASP A 158 10.67 21.26 11.19
C ASP A 158 9.47 21.09 10.23
N SER A 159 8.67 20.03 10.39
CA SER A 159 7.57 19.75 9.46
C SER A 159 6.49 20.83 9.51
N SER A 160 6.09 21.29 8.31
CA SER A 160 4.88 22.11 8.09
C SER A 160 3.57 21.30 8.26
N ALA A 161 3.68 20.05 8.72
CA ALA A 161 2.62 19.07 8.66
C ALA A 161 1.44 19.45 9.55
N THR A 162 0.27 19.56 8.94
CA THR A 162 -0.95 19.82 9.70
C THR A 162 -1.44 18.56 10.41
N ALA A 163 -2.14 18.74 11.53
CA ALA A 163 -2.83 17.65 12.23
C ALA A 163 -3.87 16.95 11.35
N LEU A 164 -4.49 17.69 10.43
CA LEU A 164 -5.49 17.15 9.50
C LEU A 164 -4.85 16.16 8.52
N GLY A 165 -3.83 16.58 7.76
CA GLY A 165 -3.16 15.70 6.79
C GLY A 165 -2.54 14.47 7.44
N THR A 166 -1.88 14.67 8.60
CA THR A 166 -1.34 13.57 9.41
C THR A 166 -2.43 12.58 9.83
N GLY A 167 -3.57 13.09 10.33
CA GLY A 167 -4.70 12.26 10.75
C GLY A 167 -5.28 11.41 9.62
N LEU A 168 -5.37 11.96 8.41
CA LEU A 168 -5.85 11.25 7.22
C LEU A 168 -4.93 10.08 6.85
N ILE A 169 -3.61 10.26 6.87
CA ILE A 169 -2.67 9.15 6.61
C ILE A 169 -2.73 8.10 7.72
N VAL A 170 -2.85 8.50 8.99
CA VAL A 170 -3.00 7.54 10.11
C VAL A 170 -4.25 6.68 9.90
N VAL A 171 -5.38 7.26 9.49
CA VAL A 171 -6.59 6.50 9.16
C VAL A 171 -6.31 5.53 8.00
N ALA A 172 -5.67 5.99 6.92
CA ALA A 172 -5.31 5.14 5.78
C ALA A 172 -4.44 3.94 6.21
N VAL A 173 -3.45 4.17 7.06
CA VAL A 173 -2.52 3.15 7.57
C VAL A 173 -3.22 2.14 8.50
N ILE A 174 -4.18 2.58 9.30
CA ILE A 174 -5.03 1.67 10.10
C ILE A 174 -5.87 0.76 9.19
N LEU A 175 -6.46 1.33 8.12
CA LEU A 175 -7.25 0.57 7.15
C LEU A 175 -6.39 -0.40 6.34
N TYR A 176 -5.16 -0.03 5.97
CA TYR A 176 -4.18 -0.95 5.38
C TYR A 176 -3.86 -2.13 6.28
N GLY A 177 -3.71 -1.90 7.59
CA GLY A 177 -3.51 -2.99 8.55
C GLY A 177 -4.67 -3.99 8.56
N LEU A 178 -5.90 -3.48 8.53
CA LEU A 178 -7.11 -4.31 8.46
C LEU A 178 -7.21 -5.06 7.14
N SER A 179 -7.04 -4.35 6.01
CA SER A 179 -7.16 -4.93 4.67
C SER A 179 -6.10 -6.01 4.43
N ASN A 180 -4.88 -5.85 4.95
CA ASN A 180 -3.83 -6.87 4.87
C ASN A 180 -4.32 -8.20 5.46
N ASN A 181 -4.96 -8.17 6.62
CA ASN A 181 -5.50 -9.38 7.27
C ASN A 181 -6.70 -9.97 6.50
N MET A 182 -7.58 -9.12 5.95
CA MET A 182 -8.73 -9.55 5.14
C MET A 182 -8.31 -10.13 3.78
N ALA A 183 -7.23 -9.63 3.20
CA ALA A 183 -6.77 -10.01 1.88
C ALA A 183 -6.14 -11.40 1.85
N VAL A 184 -5.38 -11.78 2.89
CA VAL A 184 -4.66 -13.07 2.94
C VAL A 184 -5.53 -14.28 2.55
N PRO A 185 -6.68 -14.56 3.17
CA PRO A 185 -7.47 -15.75 2.84
C PRO A 185 -8.03 -15.72 1.41
N LEU A 186 -8.38 -14.54 0.91
CA LEU A 186 -8.87 -14.36 -0.46
C LEU A 186 -7.75 -14.59 -1.49
N GLN A 187 -6.56 -14.01 -1.23
CA GLN A 187 -5.40 -14.16 -2.10
C GLN A 187 -4.87 -15.60 -2.10
N GLN A 188 -4.93 -16.30 -0.96
CA GLN A 188 -4.57 -17.72 -0.90
C GLN A 188 -5.53 -18.60 -1.72
N ARG A 189 -6.82 -18.25 -1.76
CA ARG A 189 -7.83 -19.02 -2.50
C ARG A 189 -7.82 -18.74 -4.00
N TYR A 190 -7.70 -17.48 -4.41
CA TYR A 190 -7.88 -17.08 -5.81
C TYR A 190 -6.57 -16.65 -6.51
N GLY A 191 -5.50 -16.44 -5.74
CA GLY A 191 -4.31 -15.69 -6.17
C GLY A 191 -4.48 -14.19 -5.98
N ALA A 192 -3.38 -13.45 -5.84
CA ALA A 192 -3.46 -12.01 -5.63
C ALA A 192 -3.99 -11.23 -6.84
N ALA A 193 -3.52 -11.55 -8.04
CA ALA A 193 -3.90 -10.78 -9.23
C ALA A 193 -5.44 -10.74 -9.45
N PRO A 194 -6.19 -11.85 -9.31
CA PRO A 194 -7.65 -11.81 -9.36
C PRO A 194 -8.31 -10.93 -8.31
N VAL A 195 -7.88 -11.05 -7.05
CA VAL A 195 -8.44 -10.31 -5.91
C VAL A 195 -8.17 -8.82 -6.07
N LEU A 196 -6.93 -8.46 -6.41
CA LEU A 196 -6.47 -7.10 -6.65
C LEU A 196 -7.27 -6.44 -7.77
N LEU A 197 -7.40 -7.11 -8.92
CA LEU A 197 -8.16 -6.56 -10.03
C LEU A 197 -9.61 -6.23 -9.65
N ARG A 198 -10.32 -7.12 -8.92
CA ARG A 198 -11.72 -6.85 -8.53
C ARG A 198 -11.82 -5.78 -7.44
N ALA A 199 -10.94 -5.81 -6.44
CA ALA A 199 -10.89 -4.78 -5.40
C ALA A 199 -10.65 -3.40 -6.03
N GLN A 200 -9.76 -3.32 -7.01
CA GLN A 200 -9.44 -2.10 -7.71
C GLN A 200 -10.57 -1.62 -8.63
N LEU A 201 -11.26 -2.53 -9.33
CA LEU A 201 -12.46 -2.18 -10.10
C LEU A 201 -13.58 -1.65 -9.20
N VAL A 202 -13.77 -2.24 -8.02
CA VAL A 202 -14.72 -1.72 -7.03
C VAL A 202 -14.32 -0.32 -6.59
N ALA A 203 -13.05 -0.11 -6.24
CA ALA A 203 -12.55 1.20 -5.85
C ALA A 203 -12.70 2.25 -6.95
N MET A 204 -12.41 1.88 -8.19
CA MET A 204 -12.59 2.73 -9.37
C MET A 204 -14.06 3.16 -9.50
N VAL A 205 -15.02 2.25 -9.34
CA VAL A 205 -16.45 2.60 -9.37
C VAL A 205 -16.85 3.52 -8.21
N VAL A 206 -16.31 3.29 -7.01
CA VAL A 206 -16.59 4.11 -5.83
C VAL A 206 -16.02 5.53 -5.97
N VAL A 207 -14.83 5.67 -6.52
CA VAL A 207 -14.11 6.95 -6.66
C VAL A 207 -14.49 7.69 -7.95
N ALA A 208 -15.02 7.00 -8.97
CA ALA A 208 -15.36 7.62 -10.25
C ALA A 208 -16.24 8.87 -10.14
N PRO A 209 -17.31 8.93 -9.31
CA PRO A 209 -18.13 10.14 -9.21
C PRO A 209 -17.35 11.37 -8.76
N ILE A 210 -16.48 11.23 -7.75
CA ILE A 210 -15.70 12.36 -7.23
C ILE A 210 -14.55 12.72 -8.18
N GLY A 211 -13.82 11.72 -8.69
CA GLY A 211 -12.71 11.97 -9.61
C GLY A 211 -13.17 12.60 -10.93
N LEU A 212 -14.32 12.18 -11.49
CA LEU A 212 -14.86 12.78 -12.70
C LEU A 212 -15.43 14.18 -12.47
N PHE A 213 -15.97 14.44 -11.28
CA PHE A 213 -16.44 15.78 -10.91
C PHE A 213 -15.29 16.77 -10.80
N GLU A 214 -14.21 16.36 -10.13
CA GLU A 214 -13.02 17.18 -9.91
C GLU A 214 -12.15 17.38 -11.16
N LEU A 215 -12.39 16.66 -12.26
CA LEU A 215 -11.76 16.93 -13.56
C LEU A 215 -11.99 18.36 -14.05
N ARG A 216 -13.13 18.97 -13.70
CA ARG A 216 -13.47 20.34 -14.14
C ARG A 216 -12.65 21.42 -13.44
N ASP A 217 -12.19 21.12 -12.23
CA ASP A 217 -11.42 22.01 -11.35
C ASP A 217 -9.91 21.75 -11.51
N SER A 218 -9.56 20.65 -12.19
CA SER A 218 -8.20 20.29 -12.57
C SER A 218 -7.73 21.02 -13.83
N SER A 219 -6.43 21.28 -13.89
CA SER A 219 -5.74 21.80 -15.08
C SER A 219 -4.98 20.67 -15.80
N TRP A 220 -4.48 20.93 -17.01
CA TRP A 220 -3.65 19.97 -17.74
C TRP A 220 -2.18 20.36 -17.69
N ALA A 221 -1.35 19.45 -17.17
CA ALA A 221 0.10 19.52 -17.27
C ALA A 221 0.66 18.15 -17.65
N TRP A 222 1.60 18.12 -18.58
CA TRP A 222 2.21 16.87 -19.05
C TRP A 222 2.98 16.16 -17.95
N ASP A 223 3.70 16.89 -17.10
CA ASP A 223 4.49 16.30 -16.02
C ASP A 223 3.58 15.58 -15.00
N SER A 224 2.47 16.21 -14.60
CA SER A 224 1.45 15.60 -13.73
C SER A 224 0.79 14.38 -14.39
N ALA A 225 0.43 14.47 -15.68
CA ALA A 225 -0.14 13.34 -16.42
C ALA A 225 0.83 12.15 -16.53
N LEU A 226 2.11 12.43 -16.82
CA LEU A 226 3.15 11.41 -16.93
C LEU A 226 3.48 10.78 -15.58
N ALA A 227 3.41 11.53 -14.47
CA ALA A 227 3.59 11.01 -13.12
C ALA A 227 2.49 9.98 -12.73
N MET A 228 1.28 10.10 -13.28
CA MET A 228 0.21 9.13 -13.03
C MET A 228 0.49 7.74 -13.60
N VAL A 229 1.29 7.65 -14.67
CA VAL A 229 1.64 6.38 -15.34
C VAL A 229 2.39 5.43 -14.40
N PRO A 230 3.59 5.77 -13.87
CA PRO A 230 4.27 4.90 -12.91
C PRO A 230 3.48 4.74 -11.61
N LEU A 231 2.78 5.78 -11.14
CA LEU A 231 1.95 5.71 -9.94
C LEU A 231 0.88 4.62 -10.02
N GLY A 232 0.15 4.58 -11.14
CA GLY A 232 -0.91 3.60 -11.38
C GLY A 232 -0.37 2.24 -11.81
N VAL A 233 0.43 2.21 -12.88
CA VAL A 233 0.90 0.96 -13.50
C VAL A 233 1.85 0.21 -12.58
N LEU A 234 2.87 0.89 -12.05
CA LEU A 234 3.87 0.25 -11.19
C LEU A 234 3.36 0.18 -9.75
N GLY A 235 2.89 1.30 -9.19
CA GLY A 235 2.48 1.39 -7.79
C GLY A 235 1.25 0.55 -7.46
N THR A 236 0.14 0.79 -8.17
CA THR A 236 -1.15 0.13 -7.89
C THR A 236 -1.32 -1.18 -8.67
N GLY A 237 -0.68 -1.34 -9.83
CA GLY A 237 -0.72 -2.59 -10.60
C GLY A 237 0.36 -3.60 -10.17
N LEU A 238 1.61 -3.32 -10.52
CA LEU A 238 2.72 -4.28 -10.44
C LEU A 238 3.18 -4.58 -9.01
N ALA A 239 3.37 -3.55 -8.19
CA ALA A 239 4.01 -3.70 -6.88
C ALA A 239 3.19 -4.58 -5.92
N LEU A 240 1.86 -4.54 -5.99
CA LEU A 240 1.00 -5.42 -5.20
C LEU A 240 1.20 -6.90 -5.59
N VAL A 241 1.39 -7.19 -6.88
CA VAL A 241 1.69 -8.55 -7.36
C VAL A 241 3.10 -8.97 -6.93
N LEU A 242 4.10 -8.09 -7.06
CA LEU A 242 5.46 -8.34 -6.58
C LEU A 242 5.46 -8.64 -5.08
N MET A 243 4.72 -7.87 -4.28
CA MET A 243 4.62 -8.08 -2.84
C MET A 243 4.00 -9.43 -2.50
N THR A 244 2.90 -9.82 -3.14
CA THR A 244 2.33 -11.16 -2.89
C THR A 244 3.31 -12.26 -3.27
N ASN A 245 4.01 -12.14 -4.40
CA ASN A 245 5.01 -13.13 -4.81
C ASN A 245 6.18 -13.20 -3.82
N LEU A 246 6.69 -12.06 -3.36
CA LEU A 246 7.74 -12.00 -2.33
C LEU A 246 7.25 -12.69 -1.05
N VAL A 247 6.09 -12.29 -0.53
CA VAL A 247 5.48 -12.88 0.67
C VAL A 247 5.26 -14.39 0.52
N GLY A 248 4.84 -14.87 -0.65
CA GLY A 248 4.69 -16.31 -0.91
C GLY A 248 6.03 -17.05 -0.88
N ARG A 249 7.11 -16.42 -1.36
CA ARG A 249 8.46 -17.00 -1.40
C ARG A 249 9.13 -17.03 -0.03
N VAL A 250 9.06 -15.93 0.72
CA VAL A 250 9.89 -15.74 1.93
C VAL A 250 9.06 -15.67 3.23
N GLY A 251 7.74 -15.71 3.12
CA GLY A 251 6.80 -15.58 4.24
C GLY A 251 6.47 -14.13 4.56
N SER A 252 5.31 -13.91 5.21
CA SER A 252 4.79 -12.57 5.49
C SER A 252 5.76 -11.73 6.32
N THR A 253 6.28 -12.27 7.43
CA THR A 253 7.18 -11.52 8.33
C THR A 253 8.45 -11.02 7.62
N ARG A 254 9.08 -11.85 6.78
CA ARG A 254 10.29 -11.47 6.03
C ARG A 254 9.97 -10.55 4.87
N GLY A 255 8.85 -10.79 4.16
CA GLY A 255 8.41 -9.93 3.05
C GLY A 255 8.06 -8.51 3.50
N SER A 256 7.49 -8.36 4.71
CA SER A 256 7.17 -7.05 5.30
C SER A 256 8.37 -6.11 5.44
N VAL A 257 9.60 -6.63 5.38
CA VAL A 257 10.82 -5.81 5.45
C VAL A 257 10.86 -4.76 4.33
N ALA A 258 10.31 -5.07 3.15
CA ALA A 258 10.20 -4.12 2.04
C ALA A 258 9.49 -2.81 2.44
N ILE A 259 8.49 -2.89 3.33
CA ILE A 259 7.69 -1.74 3.76
C ILE A 259 8.53 -0.77 4.59
N TYR A 260 9.51 -1.25 5.38
CA TYR A 260 10.36 -0.37 6.18
C TYR A 260 11.34 0.46 5.34
N PHE A 261 11.59 0.07 4.08
CA PHE A 261 12.41 0.85 3.15
C PHE A 261 11.61 1.88 2.35
N VAL A 262 10.27 1.78 2.32
CA VAL A 262 9.40 2.74 1.64
C VAL A 262 9.60 4.17 2.16
N PRO A 263 9.62 4.41 3.49
CA PRO A 263 9.86 5.75 4.02
C PRO A 263 11.22 6.33 3.62
N VAL A 264 12.27 5.51 3.61
CA VAL A 264 13.63 5.95 3.22
C VAL A 264 13.65 6.45 1.78
N VAL A 265 13.02 5.71 0.87
CA VAL A 265 12.89 6.12 -0.54
C VAL A 265 12.05 7.39 -0.66
N ALA A 266 10.95 7.48 0.08
CA ALA A 266 10.06 8.64 0.03
C ALA A 266 10.78 9.94 0.43
N ILE A 267 11.59 9.92 1.50
CA ILE A 267 12.40 11.07 1.91
C ILE A 267 13.41 11.43 0.83
N ILE A 268 14.23 10.46 0.40
CA ILE A 268 15.32 10.71 -0.56
C ILE A 268 14.75 11.37 -1.82
N LEU A 269 13.61 10.87 -2.31
CA LEU A 269 12.97 11.44 -3.48
C LEU A 269 12.25 12.75 -3.18
N GLY A 270 11.63 12.92 -2.01
CA GLY A 270 11.05 14.20 -1.59
C GLY A 270 12.09 15.31 -1.56
N VAL A 271 13.25 15.06 -0.94
CA VAL A 271 14.36 16.01 -0.89
C VAL A 271 14.94 16.28 -2.29
N ILE A 272 15.22 15.24 -3.09
CA ILE A 272 15.89 15.41 -4.40
C ILE A 272 14.97 15.99 -5.47
N VAL A 273 13.70 15.62 -5.49
CA VAL A 273 12.76 15.94 -6.59
C VAL A 273 11.85 17.11 -6.24
N ARG A 274 11.52 17.30 -4.96
CA ARG A 274 10.58 18.31 -4.48
C ARG A 274 11.23 19.40 -3.63
N ASP A 275 12.54 19.32 -3.39
CA ASP A 275 13.28 20.20 -2.48
C ASP A 275 12.60 20.29 -1.09
N GLU A 276 11.93 19.20 -0.68
CA GLU A 276 11.34 19.05 0.65
C GLU A 276 12.47 19.02 1.69
N LYS A 277 12.20 19.59 2.88
CA LYS A 277 13.19 19.75 3.95
C LYS A 277 13.12 18.64 4.98
#